data_AF-A0A941MGH1-F1
#
_entry.id   AF-A0A941MGH1-F1
#
_cell.length_a   1.000
_cell.length_b   1.000
_cell.length_c   1.000
_cell.angle_alpha   90.00
_cell.angle_beta   90.00
_cell.angle_gamma   90.00
#
_symmetry.space_group_name_H-M   'P 1'
#
loop_
_entity.id
_entity.type
_entity.pdbx_description
1 polymer ?
#
loop_
_entity_poly.entity_id
_entity_poly.type
_entity_poly.pdbx_seq_one_letter_code
_entity_poly.pdbx_strand_id
1 'polypeptide(L)'
;MATLDELRQKAWAARDALAEAERAEKDRQNAKLVGHTFKARNSYSCPEGPKDYWPLYGLVLSAEDGGVWMFEFQRDKYGKFEIEPNVLRPSLFHGYEEIPRRSFDAAWRKFSDDLKNSAPKAKYR
;
A
#
# COMPACT_ATOMS: atom_id res chain seq x y z
N MET A 1 -20.78 29.22 -34.11
CA MET A 1 -19.50 28.70 -33.57
C MET A 1 -19.66 28.56 -32.07
N ALA A 2 -19.10 27.51 -31.47
CA ALA A 2 -19.18 27.37 -30.01
C ALA A 2 -18.38 28.48 -29.32
N THR A 3 -18.88 28.99 -28.20
CA THR A 3 -18.14 29.97 -27.38
C THR A 3 -16.97 29.31 -26.65
N LEU A 4 -16.01 30.11 -26.17
CA LEU A 4 -14.88 29.60 -25.39
C LEU A 4 -15.35 28.86 -24.12
N ASP A 5 -16.41 29.34 -23.47
CA ASP A 5 -16.94 28.72 -22.25
C ASP A 5 -17.67 27.40 -22.54
N GLU A 6 -18.40 27.30 -23.66
CA GLU A 6 -18.98 26.03 -24.13
C GLU A 6 -17.90 24.98 -24.44
N LEU A 7 -16.77 25.40 -25.01
CA LEU A 7 -15.64 24.50 -25.27
C LEU A 7 -14.98 24.03 -23.96
N ARG A 8 -14.83 24.92 -22.98
CA ARG A 8 -14.30 24.58 -21.64
C ARG A 8 -15.21 23.60 -20.90
N GLN A 9 -16.52 23.83 -20.90
CA GLN A 9 -17.49 22.94 -20.27
C GLN A 9 -17.46 21.53 -20.90
N LYS A 10 -17.42 21.45 -22.23
CA LYS A 10 -17.29 20.17 -22.94
C LYS A 10 -15.97 19.46 -22.60
N ALA A 11 -14.87 20.19 -22.52
CA ALA A 11 -13.57 19.63 -22.14
C ALA A 11 -13.58 19.09 -20.70
N TRP A 12 -14.20 19.80 -19.75
CA TRP A 12 -14.32 19.32 -18.37
C TRP A 12 -15.21 18.08 -18.27
N ALA A 13 -16.39 18.09 -18.88
CA ALA A 13 -17.27 16.93 -18.90
C ALA A 13 -16.58 15.69 -19.52
N ALA A 14 -15.81 15.87 -20.60
CA ALA A 14 -15.05 14.79 -21.20
C ALA A 14 -13.93 14.27 -20.28
N ARG A 15 -13.25 15.15 -19.55
CA ARG A 15 -12.23 14.77 -18.56
C ARG A 15 -12.84 13.99 -17.40
N ASP A 16 -13.99 14.43 -16.89
CA ASP A 16 -14.66 13.76 -15.77
C ASP A 16 -15.16 12.38 -16.18
N ALA A 17 -15.76 12.26 -17.37
CA ALA A 17 -16.20 10.97 -17.92
C ALA A 17 -15.03 10.01 -18.14
N LEU A 18 -13.89 10.51 -18.65
CA LEU A 18 -12.67 9.70 -18.79
C LEU A 18 -12.15 9.23 -17.43
N ALA A 19 -12.06 10.14 -16.46
CA ALA A 19 -11.57 9.81 -15.13
C ALA A 19 -12.47 8.78 -14.42
N GLU A 20 -13.79 8.86 -14.61
CA GLU A 20 -14.73 7.87 -14.10
C GLU A 20 -14.56 6.50 -14.75
N ALA A 21 -14.42 6.45 -16.08
CA ALA A 21 -14.16 5.20 -16.80
C ALA A 21 -12.82 4.56 -16.37
N GLU A 22 -11.77 5.37 -16.18
CA GLU A 22 -10.47 4.91 -15.70
C GLU A 22 -10.55 4.37 -14.26
N ARG A 23 -11.29 5.04 -13.36
CA ARG A 23 -11.52 4.52 -11.99
C ARG A 23 -12.24 3.18 -12.02
N ALA A 24 -13.32 3.06 -12.80
CA ALA A 24 -14.08 1.82 -12.92
C ALA A 24 -13.27 0.67 -13.54
N GLU A 25 -12.35 0.95 -14.45
CA GLU A 25 -11.40 -0.07 -14.95
C GLU A 25 -10.40 -0.46 -13.87
N LYS A 26 -9.81 0.51 -13.18
CA LYS A 26 -8.86 0.25 -12.08
C LYS A 26 -9.50 -0.58 -10.98
N ASP A 27 -10.72 -0.27 -10.55
CA ASP A 27 -11.43 -1.04 -9.53
C ASP A 27 -11.64 -2.49 -9.97
N ARG A 28 -12.02 -2.72 -11.23
CA ARG A 28 -12.17 -4.08 -11.78
C ARG A 28 -10.85 -4.86 -11.82
N GLN A 29 -9.73 -4.19 -12.09
CA GLN A 29 -8.42 -4.84 -12.07
C GLN A 29 -7.93 -5.07 -10.63
N ASN A 30 -8.07 -4.06 -9.77
CA ASN A 30 -7.65 -4.07 -8.38
C ASN A 30 -8.46 -5.07 -7.54
N ALA A 31 -9.74 -5.28 -7.85
CA ALA A 31 -10.58 -6.27 -7.18
C ALA A 31 -10.00 -7.69 -7.27
N LYS A 32 -9.25 -8.01 -8.32
CA LYS A 32 -8.58 -9.31 -8.49
C LYS A 32 -7.41 -9.49 -7.52
N LEU A 33 -6.90 -8.40 -6.94
CA LEU A 33 -5.79 -8.41 -6.00
C LEU A 33 -6.27 -8.60 -4.56
N VAL A 34 -7.56 -8.51 -4.27
CA VAL A 34 -8.10 -8.65 -2.91
C VAL A 34 -7.73 -10.02 -2.35
N GLY A 35 -7.14 -10.03 -1.15
CA GLY A 35 -6.62 -11.24 -0.49
C GLY A 35 -5.19 -11.62 -0.89
N HIS A 36 -4.62 -11.01 -1.94
CA HIS A 36 -3.23 -11.22 -2.32
C HIS A 36 -2.29 -10.50 -1.36
N THR A 37 -1.09 -11.07 -1.19
CA THR A 37 -0.05 -10.56 -0.30
C THR A 37 1.17 -10.15 -1.08
N PHE A 38 1.78 -9.05 -0.68
CA PHE A 38 2.92 -8.46 -1.36
C PHE A 38 4.05 -8.14 -0.39
N LYS A 39 5.25 -8.02 -0.94
CA LYS A 39 6.45 -7.56 -0.27
C LYS A 39 7.08 -6.46 -1.11
N ALA A 40 7.44 -5.36 -0.48
CA ALA A 40 8.19 -4.29 -1.11
C ALA A 40 9.48 -3.99 -0.35
N ARG A 41 10.42 -3.35 -1.03
CA ARG A 41 11.58 -2.72 -0.39
C ARG A 41 11.20 -1.30 -0.02
N ASN A 42 11.20 -0.99 1.27
CA ASN A 42 11.02 0.36 1.76
C ASN A 42 12.36 0.95 2.19
N SER A 43 12.48 2.28 2.17
CA SER A 43 13.63 3.02 2.64
C SER A 43 13.21 4.41 3.10
N TYR A 44 14.10 5.10 3.82
CA TYR A 44 13.99 6.55 3.93
C TYR A 44 14.36 7.22 2.59
N SER A 45 14.07 8.52 2.45
CA SER A 45 14.14 9.26 1.16
C SER A 45 15.49 9.22 0.43
N CYS A 46 16.60 8.96 1.13
CA CYS A 46 17.95 8.86 0.55
C CYS A 46 18.69 7.65 1.13
N PRO A 47 18.53 6.43 0.57
CA PRO A 47 19.32 5.27 0.97
C PRO A 47 20.76 5.40 0.45
N GLU A 48 21.76 5.19 1.31
CA GLU A 48 23.19 5.23 0.97
C GLU A 48 23.69 3.86 0.51
N GLY A 49 23.01 2.78 0.90
CA GLY A 49 23.34 1.44 0.45
C GLY A 49 22.27 0.39 0.72
N PRO A 50 22.57 -0.89 0.41
CA PRO A 50 21.61 -1.99 0.54
C PRO A 50 21.02 -2.17 1.95
N LYS A 51 21.77 -1.77 2.98
CA LYS A 51 21.36 -1.86 4.40
C LYS A 51 20.29 -0.84 4.79
N ASP A 52 20.08 0.19 3.96
CA ASP A 52 19.05 1.21 4.21
C ASP A 52 17.66 0.79 3.78
N TYR A 53 17.54 -0.40 3.18
CA TYR A 53 16.28 -0.97 2.78
C TYR A 53 15.84 -2.05 3.76
N TRP A 54 14.55 -2.07 4.05
CA TRP A 54 13.92 -3.11 4.84
C TRP A 54 12.64 -3.60 4.14
N PRO A 55 12.14 -4.79 4.48
CA PRO A 55 10.91 -5.29 3.88
C PRO A 55 9.68 -4.60 4.48
N LEU A 56 8.79 -4.17 3.60
CA LEU A 56 7.41 -3.80 3.88
C LEU A 56 6.52 -4.93 3.36
N TYR A 57 5.60 -5.41 4.19
CA TYR A 57 4.65 -6.46 3.82
C TYR A 57 3.25 -5.87 3.76
N GLY A 58 2.49 -6.24 2.74
CA GLY A 58 1.13 -5.75 2.53
C GLY A 58 0.15 -6.87 2.18
N LEU A 59 -1.08 -6.78 2.71
CA LEU A 59 -2.24 -7.60 2.33
C LEU A 59 -3.31 -6.68 1.79
N VAL A 60 -3.79 -6.95 0.57
CA VAL A 60 -4.91 -6.18 -0.01
C VAL A 60 -6.22 -6.62 0.64
N LEU A 61 -6.92 -5.66 1.25
CA LEU A 61 -8.18 -5.85 1.96
C LEU A 61 -9.40 -5.58 1.07
N SER A 62 -9.33 -4.49 0.29
CA SER A 62 -10.39 -4.07 -0.62
C SER A 62 -9.83 -3.21 -1.75
N ALA A 63 -10.66 -2.94 -2.76
CA ALA A 63 -10.37 -2.05 -3.87
C ALA A 63 -11.58 -1.13 -4.10
N GLU A 64 -11.35 0.17 -4.12
CA GLU A 64 -12.35 1.20 -4.38
C GLU A 64 -11.68 2.50 -4.86
N ASP A 65 -12.44 3.31 -5.60
CA ASP A 65 -12.03 4.62 -6.12
C ASP A 65 -10.71 4.63 -6.90
N GLY A 66 -10.43 3.52 -7.60
CA GLY A 66 -9.23 3.30 -8.40
C GLY A 66 -7.97 2.94 -7.60
N GLY A 67 -8.09 2.72 -6.29
CA GLY A 67 -7.00 2.32 -5.39
C GLY A 67 -7.20 0.95 -4.76
N VAL A 68 -6.23 0.54 -3.94
CA VAL A 68 -6.33 -0.64 -3.06
C VAL A 68 -6.09 -0.24 -1.61
N TRP A 69 -6.96 -0.72 -0.73
CA TRP A 69 -6.76 -0.62 0.71
C TRP A 69 -5.97 -1.81 1.20
N MET A 70 -4.94 -1.53 2.00
CA MET A 70 -4.01 -2.54 2.45
C MET A 70 -3.84 -2.53 3.96
N PHE A 71 -3.65 -3.72 4.52
CA PHE A 71 -3.02 -3.91 5.80
C PHE A 71 -1.52 -4.05 5.55
N GLU A 72 -0.72 -3.13 6.08
CA GLU A 72 0.73 -3.14 5.93
C GLU A 72 1.45 -3.20 7.28
N PHE A 73 2.62 -3.82 7.30
CA PHE A 73 3.50 -3.81 8.45
C PHE A 73 4.97 -3.84 8.05
N GLN A 74 5.80 -3.22 8.87
CA GLN A 74 7.25 -3.19 8.67
C GLN A 74 8.00 -2.94 9.97
N ARG A 75 9.24 -3.43 9.99
CA ARG A 75 10.24 -3.04 10.99
C ARG A 75 11.37 -2.32 10.27
N ASP A 76 11.58 -1.06 10.59
CA ASP A 76 12.59 -0.25 9.92
C ASP A 76 14.03 -0.64 10.33
N LYS A 77 15.03 -0.03 9.69
CA LYS A 77 16.45 -0.28 9.99
C LYS A 77 16.87 0.10 11.42
N TYR A 78 16.12 0.96 12.09
CA TYR A 78 16.37 1.37 13.47
C TYR A 78 15.59 0.51 14.49
N GLY A 79 14.85 -0.48 14.00
CA GLY A 79 14.08 -1.40 14.82
C GLY A 79 12.70 -0.86 15.23
N LYS A 80 12.25 0.26 14.66
CA LYS A 80 10.90 0.80 14.85
C LYS A 80 9.88 -0.11 14.19
N PHE A 81 8.81 -0.45 14.91
CA PHE A 81 7.70 -1.26 14.41
C PHE A 81 6.57 -0.35 13.94
N GLU A 82 6.04 -0.62 12.75
CA GLU A 82 4.92 0.11 12.18
C GLU A 82 3.88 -0.87 11.65
N ILE A 83 2.61 -0.59 11.95
CA ILE A 83 1.44 -1.33 11.49
C ILE A 83 0.46 -0.29 10.95
N GLU A 84 0.13 -0.39 9.67
CA GLU A 84 -0.83 0.48 8.99
C GLU A 84 -2.04 -0.38 8.60
N PRO A 85 -3.11 -0.40 9.42
CA PRO A 85 -4.18 -1.38 9.21
C PRO A 85 -5.09 -1.07 8.02
N ASN A 86 -5.04 0.17 7.51
CA ASN A 86 -5.91 0.62 6.44
C ASN A 86 -5.24 1.75 5.64
N VAL A 87 -4.22 1.40 4.85
CA VAL A 87 -3.52 2.36 3.99
C VAL A 87 -4.03 2.26 2.55
N LEU A 88 -4.38 3.42 1.98
CA LEU A 88 -4.76 3.52 0.58
C LEU A 88 -3.50 3.61 -0.29
N ARG A 89 -3.37 2.68 -1.24
CA ARG A 89 -2.37 2.75 -2.31
C ARG A 89 -3.10 3.01 -3.63
N PRO A 90 -2.89 4.18 -4.29
CA PRO A 90 -3.50 4.48 -5.59
C PRO A 90 -3.08 3.52 -6.70
N SER A 91 -1.93 2.86 -6.53
CA SER A 91 -1.48 1.75 -7.35
C SER A 91 -0.47 0.90 -6.58
N LEU A 92 -0.40 -0.39 -6.90
CA LEU A 92 0.75 -1.20 -6.53
C LEU A 92 1.91 -0.80 -7.45
N PHE A 93 2.86 -0.02 -6.91
CA PHE A 93 4.05 0.40 -7.65
C PHE A 93 4.92 -0.82 -8.03
N HIS A 94 5.85 -0.62 -8.98
CA HIS A 94 6.83 -1.63 -9.42
C HIS A 94 7.69 -2.23 -8.28
N GLY A 95 7.65 -1.65 -7.07
CA GLY A 95 8.36 -2.16 -5.90
C GLY A 95 7.64 -3.29 -5.15
N TYR A 96 6.37 -3.58 -5.44
CA TYR A 96 5.63 -4.66 -4.80
C TYR A 96 5.79 -5.97 -5.59
N GLU A 97 6.42 -6.95 -4.95
CA GLU A 97 6.50 -8.34 -5.40
C GLU A 97 5.39 -9.15 -4.73
N GLU A 98 4.57 -9.85 -5.51
CA GLU A 98 3.59 -10.77 -4.94
C GLU A 98 4.30 -11.94 -4.24
N ILE A 99 3.87 -12.24 -3.02
CA ILE A 99 4.41 -13.34 -2.23
C ILE A 99 3.30 -14.32 -1.83
N PRO A 100 3.63 -15.61 -1.62
CA PRO A 100 2.66 -16.56 -1.08
C PRO A 100 2.15 -16.14 0.31
N ARG A 101 0.86 -16.37 0.58
CA ARG A 101 0.23 -16.05 1.87
C ARG A 101 0.99 -16.62 3.08
N ARG A 102 1.51 -17.84 2.97
CA ARG A 102 2.35 -18.47 4.01
C ARG A 102 3.60 -17.66 4.38
N SER A 103 4.22 -17.00 3.39
CA SER A 103 5.41 -16.17 3.60
C SER A 103 5.05 -14.88 4.34
N PHE A 104 3.91 -14.29 3.99
CA PHE A 104 3.34 -13.14 4.68
C PHE A 104 3.00 -13.48 6.14
N ASP A 105 2.28 -14.58 6.38
CA ASP A 105 1.88 -15.01 7.72
C ASP A 105 3.09 -15.34 8.61
N ALA A 106 4.13 -15.95 8.03
CA ALA A 106 5.40 -16.20 8.73
C ALA A 106 6.11 -14.90 9.12
N ALA A 107 6.16 -13.92 8.20
CA ALA A 107 6.71 -12.60 8.48
C ALA A 107 5.92 -11.87 9.57
N TRP A 108 4.58 -11.93 9.53
CA TRP A 108 3.71 -11.33 10.54
C TRP A 108 3.90 -11.97 11.92
N ARG A 109 4.00 -13.31 11.99
CA ARG A 109 4.27 -14.02 13.24
C ARG A 109 5.60 -13.56 13.85
N LYS A 110 6.67 -13.57 13.04
CA LYS A 110 7.98 -13.10 13.48
C LYS A 110 7.94 -11.66 13.96
N PHE A 111 7.30 -10.77 13.20
CA PHE A 111 7.14 -9.36 13.55
C PHE A 111 6.40 -9.19 14.89
N SER A 112 5.30 -9.92 15.07
CA SER A 112 4.49 -9.89 16.30
C SER A 112 5.25 -10.41 17.52
N ASP A 113 6.03 -11.48 17.35
CA ASP A 113 6.86 -12.04 18.41
C ASP A 113 7.99 -11.08 18.80
N ASP A 114 8.69 -10.51 17.81
CA ASP A 114 9.72 -9.49 18.03
C ASP A 114 9.13 -8.25 18.75
N LEU A 115 7.94 -7.80 18.35
CA LEU A 115 7.24 -6.67 18.97
C LEU A 115 6.92 -6.95 20.45
N LYS A 116 6.33 -8.11 20.76
CA LYS A 116 6.03 -8.53 22.15
C LYS A 116 7.29 -8.60 23.01
N ASN A 117 8.38 -9.09 22.45
CA ASN A 117 9.67 -9.21 23.16
C ASN A 117 10.39 -7.87 23.33
N SER A 118 10.08 -6.87 22.50
CA SER A 118 10.63 -5.51 22.59
C SER A 118 9.92 -4.60 23.59
N ALA A 119 8.70 -4.95 24.00
CA ALA A 119 7.97 -4.19 25.00
C ALA A 119 8.74 -4.21 26.34
N PRO A 120 8.92 -3.06 27.02
CA PRO A 120 9.59 -3.03 28.31
C PRO A 120 8.85 -3.96 29.26
N LYS A 121 9.54 -4.98 29.80
CA LYS A 121 9.02 -5.81 30.89
C LYS A 121 8.66 -4.86 32.02
N ALA A 122 7.36 -4.69 32.28
CA ALA A 122 6.89 -3.89 33.40
C ALA A 122 7.56 -4.43 34.66
N LYS A 123 8.54 -3.70 35.19
CA LYS A 123 9.10 -3.95 36.52
C LYS A 123 8.05 -3.45 37.50
N TYR A 124 7.08 -4.30 37.81
CA TYR A 124 6.28 -4.09 39.02
C TYR A 124 7.24 -4.31 40.20
N ARG A 125 7.62 -3.19 40.84
CA ARG A 125 8.18 -3.17 42.18
C ARG A 125 7.04 -3.05 43.17
#